data_AF-A0ABD1RS30-F1
#
_entry.id   AF-A0ABD1RS30-F1
#
_cell.length_a   1.000
_cell.length_b   1.000
_cell.length_c   1.000
_cell.angle_alpha   90.00
_cell.angle_beta   90.00
_cell.angle_gamma   90.00
#
_symmetry.space_group_name_H-M   'P 1'
#
loop_
_entity.id
_entity.type
_entity.pdbx_description
1 polymer ?
#
loop_
_entity_poly.entity_id
_entity_poly.type
_entity_poly.pdbx_seq_one_letter_code
_entity_poly.pdbx_strand_id
1 'polypeptide(L)'
;MQLVLVAMALWLQDSIMVILQLLFQAFTKRGLVVMHVFRVPCDYKNKNLSTGVEESSQKPHNYLAIELLYQGGQTEIVAIDVAQVSSANWKFKSRKYGAIWDITNVPNGPLQFRFSVTSGFDGKWLCAQSVLPEDWKNGVVYDTGLLITDIAKEGCSPCHDEAWK
;
A
#
# COMPACT_ATOMS: atom_id res chain seq x y z
N MET A 1 -24.30 2.70 27.95
CA MET A 1 -22.98 3.36 28.05
C MET A 1 -22.43 3.45 26.65
N GLN A 2 -22.59 4.63 26.07
CA GLN A 2 -22.36 4.96 24.68
C GLN A 2 -20.95 5.53 24.54
N LEU A 3 -20.39 5.48 23.32
CA LEU A 3 -19.17 6.18 22.89
C LEU A 3 -17.82 5.59 23.34
N VAL A 4 -17.45 4.42 22.81
CA VAL A 4 -16.04 4.16 22.44
C VAL A 4 -15.90 3.78 20.95
N LEU A 5 -17.02 3.44 20.28
CA LEU A 5 -17.04 2.97 18.89
C LEU A 5 -16.54 3.98 17.82
N VAL A 6 -16.48 5.28 18.13
CA VAL A 6 -16.23 6.32 17.09
C VAL A 6 -14.76 6.75 17.04
N ALA A 7 -13.99 6.60 18.13
CA ALA A 7 -12.65 7.18 18.22
C ALA A 7 -11.56 6.36 17.52
N MET A 8 -11.69 5.03 17.44
CA MET A 8 -10.68 4.18 16.80
C MET A 8 -10.76 4.18 15.26
N ALA A 9 -11.89 4.61 14.68
CA ALA A 9 -12.07 4.65 13.23
C ALA A 9 -11.28 5.78 12.55
N LEU A 10 -10.83 6.80 13.29
CA LEU A 10 -10.22 8.02 12.73
C LEU A 10 -8.69 8.01 12.70
N TRP A 11 -8.03 7.02 13.30
CA TRP A 11 -6.56 6.89 13.28
C TRP A 11 -6.04 5.92 12.20
N LEU A 12 -6.91 5.46 11.30
CA LEU A 12 -6.59 4.53 10.20
C LEU A 12 -6.62 5.23 8.83
N GLN A 13 -6.36 6.53 8.78
CA GLN A 13 -6.42 7.28 7.51
C GLN A 13 -5.18 7.07 6.62
N ASP A 14 -4.09 6.48 7.13
CA ASP A 14 -2.88 6.26 6.34
C ASP A 14 -2.68 4.75 6.06
N SER A 15 -3.33 4.32 4.97
CA SER A 15 -2.84 3.31 4.04
C SER A 15 -2.90 1.80 4.35
N ILE A 16 -3.55 1.33 5.43
CA ILE A 16 -3.93 -0.11 5.53
C ILE A 16 -5.31 -0.27 6.19
N MET A 17 -6.33 -0.62 5.39
CA MET A 17 -7.66 -0.97 5.90
C MET A 17 -7.65 -2.42 6.44
N VAL A 18 -7.35 -2.59 7.73
CA VAL A 18 -7.59 -3.86 8.46
C VAL A 18 -9.08 -3.91 8.82
N ILE A 19 -9.87 -4.68 8.06
CA ILE A 19 -11.27 -4.92 8.43
C ILE A 19 -11.29 -5.87 9.65
N LEU A 20 -11.61 -5.32 10.81
CA LEU A 20 -11.83 -6.07 12.04
C LEU A 20 -13.16 -6.86 11.90
N GLN A 21 -13.12 -8.07 11.35
CA GLN A 21 -14.27 -8.97 11.44
C GLN A 21 -14.46 -9.36 12.92
N LEU A 22 -15.44 -8.75 13.57
CA LEU A 22 -15.89 -9.08 14.91
C LEU A 22 -16.49 -10.49 14.93
N LEU A 23 -15.66 -11.53 15.03
CA LEU A 23 -16.14 -12.83 15.52
C LEU A 23 -16.16 -12.77 17.05
N PHE A 24 -17.38 -12.74 17.58
CA PHE A 24 -17.83 -12.87 18.97
C PHE A 24 -16.75 -12.91 20.06
N GLN A 25 -16.69 -11.82 20.84
CA GLN A 25 -15.83 -11.68 21.99
C GLN A 25 -16.34 -12.56 23.14
N ALA A 26 -15.50 -13.45 23.65
CA ALA A 26 -15.61 -13.86 25.04
C ALA A 26 -15.18 -12.66 25.91
N PHE A 27 -16.14 -11.90 26.43
CA PHE A 27 -15.87 -10.88 27.44
C PHE A 27 -15.36 -11.60 28.69
N THR A 28 -14.07 -11.47 28.97
CA THR A 28 -13.56 -11.95 30.27
C THR A 28 -13.93 -10.92 31.34
N LYS A 29 -14.23 -11.39 32.55
CA LYS A 29 -14.61 -10.55 33.71
C LYS A 29 -13.58 -9.47 34.09
N ARG A 30 -12.42 -9.41 33.40
CA ARG A 30 -11.34 -8.44 33.58
C ARG A 30 -11.38 -7.27 32.59
N GLY A 31 -12.41 -7.19 31.73
CA GLY A 31 -12.50 -6.15 30.69
C GLY A 31 -11.59 -6.42 29.49
N LEU A 32 -11.05 -7.63 29.35
CA LEU A 32 -10.26 -8.03 28.18
C LEU A 32 -11.17 -8.68 27.14
N VAL A 33 -10.95 -8.23 25.91
CA VAL A 33 -11.58 -8.71 24.70
C VAL A 33 -10.54 -9.50 23.92
N VAL A 34 -10.85 -10.77 23.64
CA VAL A 34 -10.09 -11.54 22.65
C VAL A 34 -10.72 -11.25 21.28
N MET A 35 -9.89 -10.80 20.33
CA MET A 35 -10.29 -10.57 18.95
C MET A 35 -9.44 -11.41 18.01
N HIS A 36 -10.09 -12.02 17.04
CA HIS A 36 -9.42 -12.65 15.90
C HIS A 36 -9.42 -11.65 14.75
N VAL A 37 -8.24 -11.41 14.17
CA VAL A 37 -8.06 -10.47 13.06
C VAL A 37 -7.51 -11.24 11.87
N PHE A 38 -8.15 -11.07 10.72
CA PHE A 38 -7.72 -11.66 9.46
C PHE A 38 -7.60 -10.56 8.40
N ARG A 39 -6.65 -10.71 7.49
CA ARG A 39 -6.56 -9.84 6.31
C ARG A 39 -7.66 -10.23 5.33
N VAL A 40 -8.33 -9.23 4.77
CA VAL A 40 -9.31 -9.41 3.69
C VAL A 40 -8.91 -8.57 2.48
N PRO A 41 -9.25 -8.99 1.26
CA PRO A 41 -8.97 -8.19 0.07
C PRO A 41 -9.67 -6.83 0.10
N CYS A 42 -8.92 -5.76 -0.17
CA CYS A 42 -9.47 -4.41 -0.33
C CYS A 42 -10.10 -4.25 -1.72
N ASP A 43 -11.32 -3.72 -1.77
CA ASP A 43 -11.99 -3.34 -3.02
C ASP A 43 -12.35 -1.85 -2.97
N TYR A 44 -11.67 -1.06 -3.81
CA TYR A 44 -11.86 0.39 -3.90
C TYR A 44 -12.83 0.82 -5.00
N LYS A 45 -13.55 -0.12 -5.65
CA LYS A 45 -14.67 0.10 -6.60
C LYS A 45 -14.43 1.22 -7.63
N ASN A 46 -14.11 0.83 -8.87
CA ASN A 46 -13.83 1.75 -9.97
C ASN A 46 -12.63 2.68 -9.73
N LYS A 47 -11.74 2.33 -8.79
CA LYS A 47 -10.48 3.03 -8.57
C LYS A 47 -9.31 2.10 -8.85
N ASN A 48 -8.42 2.57 -9.71
CA ASN A 48 -7.12 1.96 -9.93
C ASN A 48 -6.14 2.40 -8.86
N LEU A 49 -5.04 1.67 -8.72
CA LEU A 49 -3.86 2.12 -8.01
C LEU A 49 -3.49 3.51 -8.52
N SER A 50 -3.30 4.44 -7.61
CA SER A 50 -2.94 5.82 -7.94
C SER A 50 -1.70 6.23 -7.17
N THR A 51 -0.98 7.20 -7.70
CA THR A 51 0.22 7.76 -7.09
C THR A 51 -0.01 9.23 -6.76
N GLY A 52 -0.03 9.56 -5.47
CA GLY A 52 -0.04 10.94 -4.97
C GLY A 52 1.38 11.47 -4.88
N VAL A 53 1.62 12.70 -5.37
CA VAL A 53 2.90 13.38 -5.17
C VAL A 53 2.84 14.16 -3.86
N GLU A 54 3.76 13.85 -2.95
CA GLU A 54 3.82 14.49 -1.64
C GLU A 54 4.25 15.95 -1.74
N GLU A 55 3.75 16.78 -0.81
CA GLU A 55 4.15 18.19 -0.66
C GLU A 55 5.64 18.36 -0.36
N SER A 56 6.26 17.35 0.24
CA SER A 56 7.70 17.32 0.50
C SER A 56 8.57 17.14 -0.75
N SER A 57 7.96 16.84 -1.91
CA SER A 57 8.66 16.71 -3.19
C SER A 57 9.25 18.06 -3.62
N GLN A 58 10.46 18.05 -4.18
CA GLN A 58 11.18 19.26 -4.51
C GLN A 58 11.68 19.21 -5.95
N LYS A 59 11.09 20.07 -6.78
CA LYS A 59 11.58 20.40 -8.12
C LYS A 59 12.24 21.79 -8.05
N PRO A 60 13.46 22.00 -8.58
CA PRO A 60 14.29 21.10 -9.39
C PRO A 60 15.30 20.26 -8.59
N HIS A 61 15.20 20.19 -7.26
CA HIS A 61 16.18 19.51 -6.39
C HIS A 61 16.20 17.96 -6.50
N ASN A 62 15.59 17.39 -7.56
CA ASN A 62 15.58 15.98 -7.93
C ASN A 62 15.20 15.03 -6.78
N TYR A 63 14.28 15.47 -5.92
CA TYR A 63 13.66 14.66 -4.88
C TYR A 63 12.16 14.58 -5.15
N LEU A 64 11.66 13.36 -5.27
CA LEU A 64 10.24 13.08 -5.44
C LEU A 64 9.84 12.10 -4.35
N ALA A 65 8.83 12.45 -3.56
CA ALA A 65 8.19 11.55 -2.61
C ALA A 65 6.77 11.27 -3.12
N ILE A 66 6.41 9.99 -3.14
CA ILE A 66 5.10 9.56 -3.59
C ILE A 66 4.40 8.69 -2.56
N GLU A 67 3.09 8.82 -2.48
CA GLU A 67 2.21 7.91 -1.76
C GLU A 67 1.43 7.05 -2.75
N LEU A 68 1.22 5.78 -2.42
CA LEU A 68 0.36 4.89 -3.20
C LEU A 68 -1.04 4.82 -2.59
N LEU A 69 -2.04 5.14 -3.40
CA LEU A 69 -3.44 5.19 -3.01
C LEU A 69 -4.23 4.08 -3.72
N TYR A 70 -5.30 3.63 -3.07
CA TYR A 70 -6.25 2.65 -3.62
C TYR A 70 -5.62 1.30 -3.99
N GLN A 71 -4.67 0.82 -3.17
CA GLN A 71 -4.08 -0.51 -3.34
C GLN A 71 -5.13 -1.60 -3.09
N GLY A 72 -5.72 -2.14 -4.16
CA GLY A 72 -6.71 -3.22 -4.08
C GLY A 72 -6.11 -4.59 -3.78
N GLY A 73 -6.99 -5.57 -3.55
CA GLY A 73 -6.63 -6.94 -3.25
C GLY A 73 -6.17 -7.16 -1.81
N GLN A 74 -5.72 -8.38 -1.53
CA GLN A 74 -5.02 -8.74 -0.29
C GLN A 74 -3.53 -8.88 -0.64
N THR A 75 -2.89 -7.77 -1.00
CA THR A 75 -1.49 -7.74 -1.42
C THR A 75 -0.69 -6.74 -0.61
N GLU A 76 0.61 -6.74 -0.85
CA GLU A 76 1.54 -5.69 -0.42
C GLU A 76 2.43 -5.31 -1.60
N ILE A 77 2.61 -4.00 -1.80
CA ILE A 77 3.62 -3.49 -2.73
C ILE A 77 4.96 -3.43 -1.98
N VAL A 78 5.88 -4.32 -2.34
CA VAL A 78 7.17 -4.50 -1.63
C VAL A 78 8.30 -3.72 -2.26
N ALA A 79 8.18 -3.35 -3.54
CA ALA A 79 9.18 -2.56 -4.25
C ALA A 79 8.56 -1.78 -5.42
N ILE A 80 9.20 -0.66 -5.77
CA ILE A 80 8.90 0.13 -6.96
C ILE A 80 10.18 0.31 -7.76
N ASP A 81 10.12 0.05 -9.06
CA ASP A 81 11.14 0.53 -9.99
C ASP A 81 10.63 1.75 -10.75
N VAL A 82 11.51 2.72 -10.95
CA VAL A 82 11.22 3.97 -11.66
C VAL A 82 12.15 4.11 -12.86
N ALA A 83 11.58 4.47 -14.01
CA ALA A 83 12.35 4.82 -15.20
C ALA A 83 11.69 6.00 -15.92
N GLN A 84 12.46 6.70 -16.75
CA GLN A 84 11.89 7.57 -17.77
C GLN A 84 11.12 6.71 -18.79
N VAL A 85 9.99 7.20 -19.30
CA VAL A 85 9.27 6.55 -20.40
C VAL A 85 10.23 6.33 -21.57
N SER A 86 10.15 5.16 -22.22
CA SER A 86 11.06 4.69 -23.28
C SER A 86 12.51 4.37 -22.86
N SER A 87 12.85 4.52 -21.57
CA SER A 87 14.15 4.08 -21.03
C SER A 87 14.09 2.67 -20.46
N ALA A 88 15.14 1.88 -20.71
CA ALA A 88 15.35 0.58 -20.08
C ALA A 88 16.10 0.66 -18.73
N ASN A 89 16.49 1.87 -18.31
CA ASN A 89 17.27 2.11 -17.09
C ASN A 89 16.34 2.24 -15.87
N TRP A 90 15.92 1.08 -15.34
CA TRP A 90 15.11 0.99 -14.14
C TRP A 90 15.94 1.25 -12.87
N LYS A 91 15.41 2.09 -11.99
CA LYS A 91 15.99 2.36 -10.67
C LYS A 91 15.09 1.78 -9.59
N PHE A 92 15.62 0.83 -8.83
CA PHE A 92 14.95 0.24 -7.69
C PHE A 92 14.77 1.24 -6.55
N LYS A 93 13.59 1.23 -5.94
CA LYS A 93 13.21 2.04 -4.79
C LYS A 93 12.48 1.19 -3.76
N SER A 94 12.91 1.34 -2.50
CA SER A 94 12.29 0.75 -1.33
C SER A 94 11.42 1.76 -0.61
N ARG A 95 10.45 1.27 0.17
CA ARG A 95 9.59 2.07 1.01
C ARG A 95 10.43 2.84 2.04
N LYS A 96 10.13 4.13 2.22
CA LYS A 96 10.84 4.98 3.18
C LYS A 96 10.25 4.83 4.58
N TYR A 97 8.96 5.14 4.72
CA TYR A 97 8.14 4.96 5.91
C TYR A 97 6.66 5.01 5.53
N GLY A 98 5.78 4.40 6.32
CA GLY A 98 4.33 4.42 6.03
C GLY A 98 4.01 3.95 4.61
N ALA A 99 3.24 4.75 3.86
CA ALA A 99 2.99 4.53 2.43
C ALA A 99 3.87 5.39 1.50
N ILE A 100 4.89 6.05 2.05
CA ILE A 100 5.74 6.99 1.32
C ILE A 100 6.97 6.29 0.72
N TRP A 101 7.22 6.59 -0.55
CA TRP A 101 8.35 6.11 -1.34
C TRP A 101 9.15 7.30 -1.86
N ASP A 102 10.46 7.33 -1.59
CA ASP A 102 11.31 8.40 -2.07
C ASP A 102 12.17 8.03 -3.28
N ILE A 103 12.26 8.98 -4.20
CA ILE A 103 12.94 8.86 -5.47
C ILE A 103 13.95 10.02 -5.52
N THR A 104 15.17 9.72 -5.08
CA THR A 104 16.33 10.57 -5.30
C THR A 104 16.87 10.41 -6.71
N ASN A 105 17.40 11.50 -7.28
CA ASN A 105 17.91 11.55 -8.66
C ASN A 105 16.83 11.13 -9.67
N VAL A 106 15.68 11.79 -9.59
CA VAL A 106 14.52 11.58 -10.46
C VAL A 106 14.95 11.66 -11.93
N PRO A 107 14.60 10.68 -12.78
CA PRO A 107 14.85 10.77 -14.21
C PRO A 107 14.19 12.01 -14.83
N ASN A 108 14.82 12.60 -15.85
CA ASN A 108 14.21 13.70 -16.58
C ASN A 108 13.07 13.18 -17.47
N GLY A 109 12.07 14.02 -17.74
CA GLY A 109 10.92 13.65 -18.58
C GLY A 109 9.82 12.88 -17.84
N PRO A 110 8.83 12.34 -18.57
CA PRO A 110 7.74 11.56 -18.01
C PRO A 110 8.24 10.23 -17.44
N LEU A 111 7.63 9.78 -16.34
CA LEU A 111 8.06 8.61 -15.59
C LEU A 111 7.09 7.44 -15.76
N GLN A 112 7.64 6.24 -15.79
CA GLN A 112 6.91 4.98 -15.72
C GLN A 112 7.35 4.19 -14.49
N PHE A 113 6.43 3.39 -13.96
CA PHE A 113 6.65 2.61 -12.74
C PHE A 113 6.45 1.12 -12.97
N ARG A 114 7.20 0.32 -12.22
CA ARG A 114 6.98 -1.11 -12.08
C ARG A 114 6.82 -1.45 -10.61
N PHE A 115 5.73 -2.10 -10.24
CA PHE A 115 5.40 -2.45 -8.86
C PHE A 115 5.59 -3.94 -8.64
N SER A 116 6.37 -4.32 -7.61
CA SER A 116 6.43 -5.70 -7.14
C SER A 116 5.36 -5.89 -6.09
N VAL A 117 4.38 -6.75 -6.37
CA VAL A 117 3.23 -6.99 -5.50
C VAL A 117 3.19 -8.45 -5.08
N THR A 118 2.85 -8.73 -3.83
CA THR A 118 2.61 -10.11 -3.38
C THR A 118 1.34 -10.66 -4.04
N SER A 119 1.37 -11.92 -4.48
CA SER A 119 0.25 -12.54 -5.20
C SER A 119 0.40 -14.07 -5.21
N GLY A 120 -0.58 -14.79 -4.68
CA GLY A 120 -0.42 -16.23 -4.43
C GLY A 120 0.69 -16.47 -3.41
N PHE A 121 1.45 -17.56 -3.57
CA PHE A 121 2.60 -17.86 -2.70
C PHE A 121 3.87 -17.06 -3.09
N ASP A 122 3.83 -16.36 -4.22
CA ASP A 122 4.96 -15.63 -4.79
C ASP A 122 4.62 -14.12 -4.91
N GLY A 123 5.38 -13.40 -5.72
CA GLY A 123 5.08 -12.03 -6.14
C GLY A 123 4.93 -11.93 -7.65
N LYS A 124 4.34 -10.84 -8.11
CA LYS A 124 4.26 -10.48 -9.53
C LYS A 124 4.68 -9.03 -9.74
N TRP A 125 5.18 -8.75 -10.93
CA TRP A 125 5.48 -7.38 -11.34
C TRP A 125 4.34 -6.82 -12.18
N LEU A 126 3.90 -5.61 -11.85
CA LEU A 126 2.91 -4.83 -12.61
C LEU A 126 3.57 -3.60 -13.19
N CYS A 127 3.39 -3.36 -14.49
CA CYS A 127 3.97 -2.21 -15.19
C CYS A 127 2.90 -1.15 -15.45
N ALA A 128 3.12 0.06 -14.96
CA ALA A 128 2.31 1.23 -15.28
C ALA A 128 3.12 2.17 -16.18
N GLN A 129 2.67 2.33 -17.41
CA GLN A 129 3.32 3.21 -18.38
C GLN A 129 2.87 4.66 -18.16
N SER A 130 3.81 5.59 -18.18
CA SER A 130 3.53 7.04 -18.17
C SER A 130 2.67 7.52 -16.98
N VAL A 131 3.02 7.10 -15.75
CA VAL A 131 2.28 7.43 -14.53
C VAL A 131 2.40 8.91 -14.17
N LEU A 132 3.63 9.45 -14.17
CA LEU A 132 3.85 10.86 -13.84
C LEU A 132 4.29 11.61 -15.09
N PRO A 133 3.62 12.73 -15.44
CA PRO A 133 4.09 13.61 -16.49
C PRO A 133 5.37 14.32 -16.05
N GLU A 134 6.12 14.91 -16.99
CA GLU A 134 7.35 15.64 -16.68
C GLU A 134 7.12 16.83 -15.74
N ASP A 135 5.97 17.48 -15.85
CA ASP A 135 5.53 18.62 -15.06
C ASP A 135 4.63 18.22 -13.87
N TRP A 136 4.85 17.02 -13.31
CA TRP A 136 4.17 16.57 -12.11
C TRP A 136 4.14 17.64 -11.01
N LYS A 137 3.06 17.67 -10.23
CA LYS A 137 2.80 18.71 -9.23
C LYS A 137 2.58 18.11 -7.86
N ASN A 138 3.11 18.78 -6.84
CA ASN A 138 2.88 18.45 -5.45
C ASN A 138 1.37 18.48 -5.13
N GLY A 139 0.92 17.57 -4.26
CA GLY A 139 -0.47 17.43 -3.84
C GLY A 139 -1.41 16.83 -4.90
N VAL A 140 -0.90 16.49 -6.09
CA VAL A 140 -1.70 15.92 -7.18
C VAL A 140 -1.62 14.40 -7.19
N VAL A 141 -2.77 13.77 -7.45
CA VAL A 141 -2.92 12.32 -7.59
C VAL A 141 -3.00 11.95 -9.06
N TYR A 142 -2.20 10.97 -9.47
CA TYR A 142 -2.11 10.45 -10.83
C TYR A 142 -2.57 8.99 -10.87
N ASP A 143 -3.45 8.63 -11.80
CA ASP A 143 -3.91 7.25 -12.00
C ASP A 143 -2.84 6.42 -12.74
N THR A 144 -2.52 5.23 -12.23
CA THR A 144 -1.55 4.33 -12.86
C THR A 144 -2.16 3.43 -13.95
N GLY A 145 -3.49 3.35 -14.02
CA GLY A 145 -4.25 2.42 -14.85
C GLY A 145 -4.25 0.98 -14.35
N LEU A 146 -3.56 0.68 -13.24
CA LEU A 146 -3.45 -0.67 -12.70
C LEU A 146 -4.57 -0.96 -11.71
N LEU A 147 -5.36 -1.99 -12.00
CA LEU A 147 -6.29 -2.57 -11.04
C LEU A 147 -5.64 -3.79 -10.38
N ILE A 148 -5.46 -3.74 -9.06
CA ILE A 148 -4.93 -4.85 -8.26
C ILE A 148 -6.10 -5.55 -7.57
N THR A 149 -6.28 -6.83 -7.83
CA THR A 149 -7.32 -7.68 -7.20
C THR A 149 -6.75 -8.97 -6.63
N ASP A 150 -5.43 -9.08 -6.58
CA ASP A 150 -4.75 -10.30 -6.22
C ASP A 150 -4.85 -10.61 -4.73
N ILE A 151 -4.59 -11.87 -4.40
CA ILE A 151 -4.64 -12.36 -3.03
C ILE A 151 -3.32 -13.07 -2.76
N ALA A 152 -2.53 -12.51 -1.84
CA ALA A 152 -1.37 -13.17 -1.29
C ALA A 152 -1.81 -14.35 -0.42
N LYS A 153 -1.15 -15.49 -0.62
CA LYS A 153 -1.32 -16.70 0.18
C LYS A 153 -0.12 -16.85 1.08
N GLU A 154 -0.38 -17.08 2.35
CA GLU A 154 0.65 -17.42 3.32
C GLU A 154 0.74 -18.94 3.41
N GLY A 155 1.96 -19.48 3.40
CA GLY A 155 2.19 -20.89 3.70
C GLY A 155 1.92 -21.13 5.19
N CYS A 156 0.83 -21.81 5.52
CA CYS A 156 0.58 -22.21 6.90
C CYS A 156 1.51 -23.37 7.28
N SER A 157 2.61 -23.09 7.97
CA SER A 157 3.18 -24.11 8.88
C SER A 157 2.22 -24.28 10.06
N PRO A 158 2.01 -25.49 10.60
CA PRO A 158 1.25 -25.65 11.84
C PRO A 158 1.89 -24.75 12.90
N CYS A 159 1.13 -23.78 13.41
CA CYS A 159 1.53 -23.10 14.64
C CYS A 159 1.44 -24.15 15.74
N HIS A 160 2.51 -24.34 16.53
CA HIS A 160 2.41 -25.16 17.74
C HIS A 160 1.32 -24.54 18.64
N ASP A 161 0.20 -25.24 18.81
CA ASP A 161 -0.89 -24.90 19.74
C ASP A 161 -0.49 -25.15 21.20
N GLU A 162 0.77 -24.92 21.56
CA GLU A 162 1.17 -25.02 22.96
C GLU A 162 0.64 -23.79 23.69
N ALA A 163 -0.50 -24.01 24.35
CA ALA A 163 -1.07 -23.09 25.31
C ALA A 163 0.04 -22.64 26.27
N TRP A 164 0.38 -21.36 26.20
CA TRP A 164 1.26 -20.68 27.14
C TRP A 164 0.84 -21.07 28.57
N LYS A 165 1.68 -21.85 29.25
CA LYS A 165 1.50 -22.26 30.65
C LYS A 165 1.91 -21.16 31.61
#